data_AF-A0A3D4CZH0-F1
#
_entry.id   AF-A0A3D4CZH0-F1
#
_cell.length_a   1.000
_cell.length_b   1.000
_cell.length_c   1.000
_cell.angle_alpha   90.00
_cell.angle_beta   90.00
_cell.angle_gamma   90.00
#
_symmetry.space_group_name_H-M   'P 1'
#
loop_
_entity.id
_entity.type
_entity.pdbx_description
1 polymer ?
#
loop_
_entity_poly.entity_id
_entity_poly.type
_entity_poly.pdbx_seq_one_letter_code
_entity_poly.pdbx_strand_id
1 'polypeptide(L)'
;MMASPVFSAEKPNIIFILTDDLGYGDVGILFQKQRKGIQVQTPELDAMAEEGTILNRHYCPAPICAPSRASLITGMHQGHTNVRNMQFDKAIEDNWNFANTLQRVGYHTIHLGKYGLQGWGHTPEKWAGYPTKRGFDY
;
A
#
# COMPACT_ATOMS: atom_id res chain seq x y z
N MET A 1 -31.98 -18.08 -22.10
CA MET A 1 -30.66 -18.03 -21.44
C MET A 1 -30.91 -17.82 -19.95
N MET A 2 -30.73 -18.86 -19.13
CA MET A 2 -30.89 -18.73 -17.68
C MET A 2 -29.60 -18.15 -17.10
N ALA A 3 -29.69 -17.03 -16.39
CA ALA A 3 -28.57 -16.47 -15.65
C ALA A 3 -28.22 -17.43 -14.52
N SER A 4 -26.95 -17.87 -14.48
CA SER A 4 -26.41 -18.63 -13.36
C SER A 4 -26.54 -17.81 -12.06
N PRO A 5 -26.83 -18.45 -10.92
CA PRO A 5 -26.88 -17.76 -9.65
C PRO A 5 -25.49 -17.16 -9.35
N VAL A 6 -25.48 -15.86 -9.07
CA VAL A 6 -24.30 -15.18 -8.51
C VAL A 6 -24.07 -15.83 -7.15
N PHE A 7 -23.03 -16.65 -7.02
CA PHE A 7 -22.54 -17.02 -5.71
C PHE A 7 -22.38 -15.73 -4.92
N SER A 8 -22.98 -15.65 -3.72
CA SER A 8 -22.57 -14.66 -2.72
C SER A 8 -21.09 -14.91 -2.49
N ALA A 9 -20.23 -14.26 -3.26
CA ALA A 9 -18.79 -14.41 -3.14
C ALA A 9 -18.47 -14.04 -1.69
N GLU A 10 -18.00 -15.02 -0.93
CA GLU A 10 -17.43 -14.75 0.38
C GLU A 10 -16.43 -13.59 0.23
N LYS A 11 -16.45 -12.67 1.19
CA LYS A 11 -15.58 -11.50 1.17
C LYS A 11 -14.12 -11.98 1.05
N PRO A 12 -13.40 -11.66 -0.06
CA PRO A 12 -12.06 -12.19 -0.26
C PRO A 12 -11.07 -11.54 0.71
N ASN A 13 -10.08 -12.29 1.18
CA ASN A 13 -8.97 -11.66 1.93
C ASN A 13 -8.15 -10.76 0.99
N ILE A 14 -7.93 -9.51 1.39
CA ILE A 14 -7.14 -8.54 0.63
C ILE A 14 -5.77 -8.43 1.28
N ILE A 15 -4.72 -8.89 0.58
CA ILE A 15 -3.33 -8.75 1.01
C ILE A 15 -2.65 -7.74 0.11
N PHE A 16 -2.24 -6.62 0.69
CA PHE A 16 -1.51 -5.57 -0.03
C PHE A 16 -0.06 -5.51 0.43
N ILE A 17 0.87 -5.85 -0.47
CA ILE A 17 2.31 -5.84 -0.20
C ILE A 17 2.90 -4.56 -0.78
N LEU A 18 3.45 -3.71 0.09
CA LEU A 18 4.14 -2.48 -0.31
C LEU A 18 5.63 -2.56 -0.01
N THR A 19 6.44 -2.58 -1.05
CA THR A 19 7.90 -2.54 -0.95
C THR A 19 8.40 -1.11 -0.79
N ASP A 20 9.51 -0.92 -0.07
CA ASP A 20 10.15 0.38 0.12
C ASP A 20 11.38 0.46 -0.80
N ASP A 21 11.46 1.51 -1.61
CA ASP A 21 12.56 1.79 -2.56
C ASP A 21 12.91 0.66 -3.56
N LEU A 22 11.92 -0.17 -3.93
CA LEU A 22 12.07 -1.17 -4.99
C LEU A 22 11.91 -0.53 -6.38
N GLY A 23 12.94 -0.64 -7.21
CA GLY A 23 12.94 -0.15 -8.58
C GLY A 23 12.19 -1.05 -9.55
N TYR A 24 11.63 -0.44 -10.61
CA TYR A 24 10.89 -1.16 -11.66
C TYR A 24 11.70 -2.25 -12.37
N GLY A 25 13.03 -2.10 -12.40
CA GLY A 25 13.95 -3.09 -12.98
C GLY A 25 14.65 -3.96 -11.94
N ASP A 26 14.11 -4.11 -10.72
CA ASP A 26 14.75 -4.90 -9.66
C ASP A 26 14.14 -6.31 -9.50
N VAL A 27 13.02 -6.62 -10.16
CA VAL A 27 12.34 -7.93 -10.09
C VAL A 27 12.59 -8.75 -11.37
N GLY A 28 12.78 -10.05 -11.22
CA GLY A 28 13.13 -10.99 -12.29
C GLY A 28 12.15 -11.02 -13.47
N ILE A 29 10.84 -11.04 -13.19
CA ILE A 29 9.77 -10.97 -14.21
C ILE A 29 9.68 -9.61 -14.93
N LEU A 30 10.31 -8.58 -14.38
CA LEU A 30 10.37 -7.23 -14.97
C LEU A 30 11.71 -7.03 -15.71
N PHE A 31 12.28 -5.82 -15.63
CA PHE A 31 13.42 -5.40 -16.45
C PHE A 31 14.80 -5.75 -15.85
N GLN A 32 14.87 -6.63 -14.84
CA GLN A 32 16.11 -6.94 -14.14
C GLN A 32 17.12 -7.66 -15.05
N LYS A 33 16.65 -8.63 -15.85
CA LYS A 33 17.48 -9.45 -16.74
C LYS A 33 18.19 -8.63 -17.83
N GLN A 34 17.69 -7.44 -18.15
CA GLN A 34 18.27 -6.51 -19.12
C GLN A 34 19.34 -5.61 -18.49
N ARG A 35 19.49 -5.60 -17.16
CA ARG A 35 20.47 -4.76 -16.46
C ARG A 35 21.82 -5.46 -16.32
N LYS A 36 22.88 -4.67 -16.38
CA LYS A 36 24.23 -5.12 -16.00
C LYS A 36 24.34 -5.17 -14.48
N GLY A 37 25.00 -6.21 -13.96
CA GLY A 37 25.29 -6.36 -12.53
C GLY A 37 24.65 -7.60 -11.91
N ILE A 38 24.55 -7.59 -10.59
CA ILE A 38 24.02 -8.69 -9.78
C ILE A 38 22.54 -8.88 -10.11
N GLN A 39 22.17 -10.13 -10.39
CA GLN A 39 20.78 -10.55 -10.59
C GLN A 39 20.23 -11.06 -9.26
N VAL A 40 19.14 -10.46 -8.78
CA VAL A 40 18.47 -10.88 -7.54
C VAL A 40 17.40 -11.88 -7.88
N GLN A 41 17.43 -13.04 -7.23
CA GLN A 41 16.41 -14.08 -7.41
C GLN A 41 15.11 -13.66 -6.71
N THR A 42 14.00 -13.61 -7.45
CA THR A 42 12.67 -13.25 -6.93
C THR A 42 11.60 -14.31 -7.24
N PRO A 43 11.84 -15.60 -6.96
CA PRO A 43 11.02 -16.70 -7.47
C PRO A 43 9.54 -16.59 -7.07
N GLU A 44 9.23 -16.15 -5.85
CA GLU A 44 7.84 -16.02 -5.39
C GLU A 44 7.09 -14.86 -6.06
N LEU A 45 7.79 -13.76 -6.37
CA LEU A 45 7.20 -12.65 -7.13
C LEU A 45 7.01 -13.02 -8.59
N ASP A 46 7.94 -13.80 -9.14
CA ASP A 46 7.87 -14.29 -10.52
C ASP A 46 6.68 -15.26 -10.66
N ALA A 47 6.50 -16.20 -9.73
CA ALA A 47 5.36 -17.12 -9.70
C ALA A 47 4.01 -16.38 -9.54
N MET A 48 3.92 -15.42 -8.62
CA MET A 48 2.72 -14.58 -8.45
C MET A 48 2.36 -13.78 -9.71
N ALA A 49 3.38 -13.35 -10.48
CA ALA A 49 3.15 -12.63 -11.73
C ALA A 49 2.70 -13.56 -12.87
N GLU A 50 3.16 -14.81 -12.91
CA GLU A 50 2.72 -15.83 -13.88
C GLU A 50 1.25 -16.24 -13.68
N GLU A 51 0.80 -16.33 -12.44
CA GLU A 51 -0.59 -16.65 -12.09
C GLU A 51 -1.53 -15.43 -12.09
N GLY A 52 -0.96 -14.23 -12.21
CA GLY A 52 -1.64 -12.97 -11.95
C GLY A 52 -1.65 -12.00 -13.14
N THR A 53 -1.62 -10.71 -12.81
CA THR A 53 -1.60 -9.62 -13.79
C THR A 53 -0.48 -8.64 -13.46
N ILE A 54 0.35 -8.33 -14.46
CA ILE A 54 1.42 -7.34 -14.35
C ILE A 54 0.91 -5.96 -14.78
N LEU A 55 1.04 -4.97 -13.90
CA LEU A 55 0.75 -3.57 -14.21
C LEU A 55 2.00 -2.86 -14.77
N ASN A 56 2.22 -2.98 -16.07
CA ASN A 56 3.40 -2.39 -16.76
C ASN A 56 3.50 -0.85 -16.72
N ARG A 57 2.46 -0.17 -16.21
CA ARG A 57 2.37 1.29 -16.08
C ARG A 57 1.72 1.68 -14.75
N HIS A 58 2.27 1.16 -13.65
CA HIS A 58 1.84 1.48 -12.30
C HIS A 58 2.74 2.56 -11.69
N TYR A 59 2.20 3.75 -11.47
CA TYR A 59 2.96 4.91 -11.00
C TYR A 59 2.64 5.20 -9.54
N CYS A 60 3.68 5.51 -8.75
CA CYS A 60 3.47 6.05 -7.42
C CYS A 60 3.05 7.53 -7.50
N PRO A 61 2.23 8.01 -6.55
CA PRO A 61 1.71 9.39 -6.57
C PRO A 61 2.77 10.44 -6.19
N ALA A 62 3.86 10.04 -5.56
CA ALA A 62 5.00 10.90 -5.25
C ALA A 62 6.31 10.09 -5.17
N PRO A 63 7.47 10.68 -5.54
CA PRO A 63 8.77 10.00 -5.50
C PRO A 63 9.41 9.97 -4.10
N ILE A 64 8.63 10.15 -3.03
CA ILE A 64 9.09 10.20 -1.65
C ILE A 64 8.13 9.38 -0.77
N CYS A 65 8.67 8.61 0.16
CA CYS A 65 7.91 7.64 0.96
C CYS A 65 6.66 8.21 1.66
N ALA A 66 6.78 9.27 2.47
CA ALA A 66 5.64 9.83 3.23
C ALA A 66 4.48 10.32 2.33
N PRO A 67 4.68 11.24 1.36
CA PRO A 67 3.58 11.68 0.48
C PRO A 67 3.05 10.55 -0.42
N SER A 68 3.90 9.59 -0.81
CA SER A 68 3.48 8.42 -1.58
C SER A 68 2.50 7.55 -0.79
N ARG A 69 2.87 7.22 0.45
CA ARG A 69 2.03 6.41 1.37
C ARG A 69 0.75 7.16 1.76
N ALA A 70 0.81 8.47 2.00
CA ALA A 70 -0.38 9.26 2.33
C ALA A 70 -1.40 9.23 1.19
N SER A 71 -0.94 9.42 -0.03
CA SER A 71 -1.79 9.39 -1.23
C SER A 71 -2.36 7.99 -1.48
N LEU A 72 -1.55 6.94 -1.30
CA LEU A 72 -1.99 5.56 -1.40
C LEU A 72 -3.09 5.22 -0.37
N ILE A 73 -2.88 5.56 0.91
CA ILE A 73 -3.82 5.24 2.00
C ILE A 73 -5.14 5.98 1.83
N THR A 74 -5.09 7.26 1.51
CA THR A 74 -6.29 8.09 1.36
C THR A 74 -6.98 7.91 0.00
N GLY A 75 -6.30 7.35 -1.00
CA GLY A 75 -6.77 7.32 -2.39
C GLY A 75 -6.80 8.70 -3.06
N MET A 76 -6.20 9.72 -2.43
CA MET A 76 -6.20 11.09 -2.94
C MET A 76 -4.90 11.42 -3.67
N HIS A 77 -5.00 12.31 -4.67
CA HIS A 77 -3.82 12.93 -5.26
C HIS A 77 -3.02 13.71 -4.21
N GLN A 78 -1.68 13.73 -4.33
CA GLN A 78 -0.79 14.38 -3.35
C GLN A 78 -1.20 15.83 -3.00
N GLY A 79 -1.73 16.58 -3.97
CA GLY A 79 -2.20 17.96 -3.79
C GLY A 79 -3.42 18.11 -2.85
N HIS A 80 -4.15 17.03 -2.58
CA HIS A 80 -5.27 16.98 -1.64
C HIS A 80 -4.92 16.30 -0.32
N THR A 81 -3.81 15.56 -0.26
CA THR A 81 -3.30 15.03 1.01
C THR A 81 -2.65 16.14 1.84
N ASN A 82 -2.61 15.98 3.16
CA ASN A 82 -1.93 16.94 4.04
C ASN A 82 -0.40 16.71 4.10
N VAL A 83 0.08 15.49 3.87
CA VAL A 83 1.50 15.13 3.80
C VAL A 83 1.98 15.26 2.34
N ARG A 84 2.65 16.38 2.01
CA ARG A 84 2.98 16.74 0.61
C ARG A 84 4.47 16.74 0.27
N ASN A 85 5.34 16.56 1.25
CA ASN A 85 6.80 16.68 1.10
C ASN A 85 7.49 15.83 2.17
N MET A 86 8.78 16.07 2.43
CA MET A 86 9.59 15.34 3.43
C MET A 86 9.25 15.68 4.90
N GLN A 87 7.99 15.99 5.21
CA GLN A 87 7.50 16.19 6.58
C GLN A 87 7.24 14.83 7.26
N PHE A 88 8.32 14.14 7.64
CA PHE A 88 8.25 12.84 8.32
C PHE A 88 7.55 12.91 9.69
N ASP A 89 7.49 14.09 10.29
CA ASP A 89 6.86 14.41 11.56
C ASP A 89 5.38 14.81 11.43
N LYS A 90 4.83 14.82 10.21
CA LYS A 90 3.42 15.14 9.99
C LYS A 90 2.55 13.89 10.04
N ALA A 91 1.55 13.93 10.92
CA ALA A 91 0.55 12.89 11.00
C ALA A 91 -0.38 12.95 9.78
N ILE A 92 -0.73 11.80 9.22
CA ILE A 92 -1.86 11.70 8.30
C ILE A 92 -3.16 12.14 9.00
N GLU A 93 -4.01 12.84 8.26
CA GLU A 93 -5.32 13.27 8.76
C GLU A 93 -6.18 12.08 9.17
N ASP A 94 -7.05 12.32 10.14
CA ASP A 94 -8.10 11.37 10.48
C ASP A 94 -9.27 11.57 9.50
N ASN A 95 -9.18 10.89 8.35
CA ASN A 95 -10.13 11.00 7.25
C ASN A 95 -10.32 9.64 6.56
N TRP A 96 -11.22 9.59 5.56
CA TRP A 96 -11.45 8.41 4.74
C TRP A 96 -10.16 7.85 4.16
N ASN A 97 -10.01 6.54 4.29
CA ASN A 97 -8.91 5.77 3.72
C ASN A 97 -9.38 4.36 3.39
N PHE A 98 -8.56 3.57 2.70
CA PHE A 98 -8.98 2.22 2.32
C PHE A 98 -9.27 1.32 3.53
N ALA A 99 -8.58 1.50 4.66
CA ALA A 99 -8.71 0.64 5.83
C ALA A 99 -10.03 0.88 6.56
N ASN A 100 -10.35 2.13 6.91
CA ASN A 100 -11.66 2.45 7.50
C ASN A 100 -12.84 2.21 6.54
N THR A 101 -12.60 2.29 5.23
CA THR A 101 -13.61 1.91 4.22
C THR A 101 -13.89 0.40 4.25
N LEU A 102 -12.85 -0.42 4.34
CA LEU A 102 -12.97 -1.89 4.45
C LEU A 102 -13.60 -2.31 5.79
N GLN A 103 -13.23 -1.68 6.91
CA GLN A 103 -13.85 -1.93 8.21
C GLN A 103 -15.37 -1.75 8.18
N ARG A 104 -15.88 -0.72 7.47
CA ARG A 104 -17.33 -0.46 7.34
C ARG A 104 -18.10 -1.57 6.65
N VAL A 105 -17.44 -2.35 5.81
CA VAL A 105 -18.05 -3.53 5.17
C VAL A 105 -17.62 -4.83 5.85
N GLY A 106 -17.11 -4.77 7.07
CA GLY A 106 -16.89 -5.91 7.96
C GLY A 106 -15.56 -6.64 7.76
N TYR A 107 -14.53 -5.98 7.25
CA TYR A 107 -13.17 -6.53 7.25
C TYR A 107 -12.45 -6.24 8.56
N HIS A 108 -11.61 -7.19 8.99
CA HIS A 108 -10.52 -6.90 9.91
C HIS A 108 -9.33 -6.37 9.13
N THR A 109 -8.67 -5.35 9.68
CA THR A 109 -7.63 -4.58 9.00
C THR A 109 -6.34 -4.60 9.82
N ILE A 110 -5.23 -4.91 9.18
CA ILE A 110 -3.93 -5.05 9.84
C ILE A 110 -2.90 -4.28 9.03
N HIS A 111 -2.06 -3.47 9.68
CA HIS A 111 -0.89 -2.84 9.08
C HIS A 111 0.39 -3.41 9.67
N LEU A 112 1.21 -4.07 8.83
CA LEU A 112 2.50 -4.63 9.24
C LEU A 112 3.65 -3.88 8.57
N GLY A 113 4.62 -3.44 9.38
CA GLY A 113 5.85 -2.81 8.90
C GLY A 113 5.79 -1.28 8.81
N LYS A 114 6.56 -0.71 7.86
CA LYS A 114 6.80 0.74 7.78
C LYS A 114 5.49 1.51 7.50
N TYR A 115 5.19 2.49 8.36
CA TYR A 115 4.04 3.38 8.20
C TYR A 115 4.45 4.76 7.68
N GLY A 116 5.27 5.49 8.43
CA GLY A 116 5.87 6.78 7.98
C GLY A 116 4.89 7.96 7.93
N LEU A 117 3.77 7.85 8.66
CA LEU A 117 2.65 8.80 8.66
C LEU A 117 2.09 9.06 10.07
N GLN A 118 2.79 8.59 11.09
CA GLN A 118 2.32 8.58 12.49
C GLN A 118 2.38 9.96 13.17
N GLY A 119 3.17 10.88 12.61
CA GLY A 119 3.44 12.21 13.18
C GLY A 119 4.57 12.23 14.21
N TRP A 120 4.73 13.38 14.86
CA TRP A 120 5.76 13.59 15.87
C TRP A 120 5.48 12.82 17.17
N GLY A 121 6.55 12.39 17.83
CA GLY A 121 6.52 11.67 19.09
C GLY A 121 7.46 10.47 19.09
N HIS A 122 7.68 9.89 20.27
CA HIS A 122 8.60 8.77 20.44
C HIS A 122 7.90 7.46 20.87
N THR A 123 6.57 7.47 21.04
CA THR A 123 5.81 6.29 21.46
C THR A 123 4.48 6.19 20.69
N PRO A 124 3.95 4.97 20.46
CA PRO A 124 2.67 4.75 19.79
C PRO A 124 1.50 5.54 20.36
N GLU A 125 1.45 5.68 21.69
CA GLU A 125 0.36 6.38 22.38
C GLU A 125 0.31 7.86 22.00
N LYS A 126 1.49 8.47 21.81
CA LYS A 126 1.64 9.90 21.48
C LYS A 126 1.46 10.19 19.98
N TRP A 127 1.63 9.20 19.12
CA TRP A 127 1.48 9.38 17.68
C TRP A 127 0.03 9.64 17.31
N ALA A 128 -0.25 10.85 16.84
CA ALA A 128 -1.60 11.27 16.46
C ALA A 128 -2.14 10.47 15.27
N GLY A 129 -1.26 10.09 14.33
CA GLY A 129 -1.58 9.34 13.12
C GLY A 129 -1.27 7.85 13.21
N TYR A 130 -1.13 7.26 14.41
CA TYR A 130 -0.81 5.83 14.52
C TYR A 130 -1.82 4.95 13.74
N PRO A 131 -1.43 3.81 13.12
CA PRO A 131 -2.34 3.02 12.29
C PRO A 131 -3.66 2.65 12.97
N THR A 132 -3.62 2.28 14.26
CA THR A 132 -4.84 1.92 15.01
C THR A 132 -5.77 3.10 15.31
N LYS A 133 -5.28 4.33 15.09
CA LYS A 133 -6.08 5.56 15.12
C LYS A 133 -6.53 5.99 13.73
N ARG A 134 -6.23 5.21 12.68
CA ARG A 134 -6.46 5.53 11.26
C ARG A 134 -7.13 4.40 10.48
N GLY A 135 -7.92 3.57 11.16
CA GLY A 135 -8.75 2.56 10.52
C GLY A 135 -8.09 1.19 10.32
N PHE A 136 -6.95 0.95 10.96
CA PHE A 136 -6.40 -0.40 11.13
C PHE A 136 -6.79 -0.92 12.52
N ASP A 137 -7.14 -2.20 12.64
CA ASP A 137 -7.41 -2.82 13.94
C ASP A 137 -6.10 -3.21 14.66
N TYR A 138 -5.04 -3.47 13.89
CA TYR A 138 -3.73 -3.95 14.35
C TYR A 138 -2.57 -3.29 13.60
#